data_AF-A0A286TZA1-F1
#
_entry.id   AF-A0A286TZA1-F1
#
_cell.length_a   1.000
_cell.length_b   1.000
_cell.length_c   1.000
_cell.angle_alpha   90.00
_cell.angle_beta   90.00
_cell.angle_gamma   90.00
#
_symmetry.space_group_name_H-M   'P 1'
#
loop_
_entity.id
_entity.type
_entity.pdbx_description
1 polymer ?
#
loop_
_entity_poly.entity_id
_entity_poly.type
_entity_poly.pdbx_seq_one_letter_code
_entity_poly.pdbx_strand_id
1 'polypeptide(L)'
;MQNIQPISLLNGIFLPVAETGFRDYLSVCEELIEREPEILEMVNSDLNQHAKQEKKSRLKDQEWNNRHTKTFPWVVNQDEIVAEELELKTGRPRMSAYLVFMFTMVRGYVGSIKSQQAKVFISESITLRLLIEGKGVKMPGFSTILELVNIVSSETMQAIFDAQIRMVLREELDDFKELTIDSTSVKGNTSWPTDSKVLTRLVGRAYKRIQTINIFTIETRKSTEVEWKLKEMTGLCKSIDLNVGKKNAKTKRNKAYKRLLKHAKRANKLLRKELQRIEKAAAEVDIKPTQKVRLIRVIELITEDLNNLEKVMDYCPKRVFKEEKIKSSDKVLSLSDGDAAFIKKGGREPKIGYKPQLGRSKNGFVSTLVVPKGNAADSVN
;
A
#
# COMPACT_ATOMS: atom_id res chain seq x y z
N MET A 1 -26.34 0.18 41.22
CA MET A 1 -25.49 0.46 40.05
C MET A 1 -24.11 0.84 40.59
N GLN A 2 -23.23 -0.14 40.73
CA GLN A 2 -21.87 0.09 41.25
C GLN A 2 -20.97 0.57 40.11
N ASN A 3 -20.26 1.67 40.38
CA ASN A 3 -19.17 2.20 39.56
C ASN A 3 -18.14 1.10 39.28
N ILE A 4 -18.14 0.58 38.05
CA ILE A 4 -17.02 -0.20 37.54
C ILE A 4 -15.97 0.82 37.13
N GLN A 5 -14.97 1.02 38.00
CA GLN A 5 -13.71 1.69 37.67
C GLN A 5 -13.16 1.09 36.36
N PRO A 6 -12.63 1.89 35.42
CA PRO A 6 -11.96 1.35 34.25
C PRO A 6 -10.75 0.54 34.71
N ILE A 7 -10.78 -0.77 34.44
CA ILE A 7 -9.69 -1.68 34.75
C ILE A 7 -8.46 -1.21 33.95
N SER A 8 -7.47 -0.67 34.67
CA SER A 8 -6.14 -0.37 34.15
C SER A 8 -5.51 -1.65 33.58
N LEU A 9 -4.98 -1.53 32.37
CA LEU A 9 -4.51 -2.62 31.53
C LEU A 9 -3.28 -3.37 32.01
N LEU A 10 -2.69 -2.93 33.12
CA LEU A 10 -1.37 -3.38 33.54
C LEU A 10 -1.35 -4.32 34.76
N ASN A 11 -2.50 -4.55 35.39
CA ASN A 11 -2.64 -5.48 36.51
C ASN A 11 -3.62 -6.61 36.15
N GLY A 12 -3.22 -7.47 35.21
CA GLY A 12 -3.93 -8.73 34.98
C GLY A 12 -3.96 -9.53 36.29
N ILE A 13 -5.14 -9.78 36.84
CA ILE A 13 -5.32 -10.48 38.14
C ILE A 13 -4.67 -11.88 38.13
N PHE A 14 -4.50 -12.51 36.95
CA PHE A 14 -4.05 -13.90 36.83
C PHE A 14 -2.74 -14.10 36.05
N LEU A 15 -2.25 -13.09 35.31
CA LEU A 15 -1.01 -13.19 34.54
C LEU A 15 -0.26 -11.85 34.63
N PRO A 16 0.89 -11.77 35.32
CA PRO A 16 1.72 -10.58 35.29
C PRO A 16 2.23 -10.36 33.86
N VAL A 17 1.95 -9.19 33.29
CA VAL A 17 2.51 -8.80 31.99
C VAL A 17 4.00 -8.54 32.21
N ALA A 18 4.86 -9.23 31.44
CA ALA A 18 6.30 -8.98 31.51
C ALA A 18 6.60 -7.48 31.30
N GLU A 19 7.45 -6.92 32.16
CA GLU A 19 7.98 -5.56 31.99
C GLU A 19 8.83 -5.54 30.73
N THR A 20 8.32 -4.87 29.70
CA THR A 20 8.93 -4.80 28.38
C THR A 20 8.74 -3.40 27.85
N GLY A 21 9.71 -2.86 27.11
CA GLY A 21 9.55 -1.53 26.50
C GLY A 21 8.32 -1.40 25.59
N PHE A 22 7.81 -2.53 25.07
CA PHE A 22 6.55 -2.54 24.32
C PHE A 22 5.32 -2.34 25.22
N ARG A 23 5.32 -2.87 26.44
CA ARG A 23 4.27 -2.60 27.43
C ARG A 23 4.23 -1.11 27.76
N ASP A 24 5.38 -0.52 28.10
CA ASP A 24 5.49 0.90 28.44
C ASP A 24 5.04 1.77 27.26
N TYR A 25 5.42 1.39 26.04
CA TYR A 25 4.95 2.04 24.82
C TYR A 25 3.43 2.05 24.69
N LEU A 26 2.75 0.91 24.92
CA LEU A 26 1.30 0.86 24.86
C LEU A 26 0.63 1.66 25.98
N SER A 27 1.24 1.70 27.18
CA SER A 27 0.73 2.51 28.29
C SER A 27 0.79 4.01 27.99
N VAL A 28 1.87 4.49 27.38
CA VAL A 28 1.96 5.88 26.87
C VAL A 28 0.89 6.15 25.81
N CYS A 29 0.60 5.17 24.94
CA CYS A 29 -0.47 5.30 23.95
C CYS A 29 -1.87 5.42 24.60
N GLU A 30 -2.10 4.71 25.70
CA GLU A 30 -3.36 4.78 26.47
C GLU A 30 -3.51 6.10 27.19
N GLU A 31 -2.45 6.57 27.85
CA GLU A 31 -2.43 7.88 28.49
C GLU A 31 -2.70 9.02 27.49
N LEU A 32 -2.16 8.90 26.27
CA LEU A 32 -2.40 9.88 25.22
C LEU A 32 -3.90 10.01 24.89
N ILE A 33 -4.61 8.90 24.71
CA ILE A 33 -6.04 8.91 24.36
C ILE A 33 -6.96 9.17 25.56
N GLU A 34 -6.51 8.90 26.78
CA GLU A 34 -7.20 9.33 28.00
C GLU A 34 -7.19 10.85 28.14
N ARG A 35 -6.07 11.49 27.77
CA ARG A 35 -5.91 12.96 27.82
C ARG A 35 -6.50 13.67 26.60
N GLU A 36 -6.50 13.03 25.43
CA GLU A 36 -6.96 13.59 24.15
C GLU A 36 -8.03 12.67 23.52
N PRO A 37 -9.23 12.55 24.12
CA PRO A 37 -10.26 11.60 23.67
C PRO A 37 -10.79 11.90 22.26
N GLU A 38 -10.66 13.14 21.78
CA GLU A 38 -11.02 13.57 20.43
C GLU A 38 -10.34 12.72 19.34
N ILE A 39 -9.14 12.17 19.60
CA ILE A 39 -8.45 11.24 18.68
C ILE A 39 -9.34 10.04 18.37
N LEU A 40 -10.00 9.47 19.38
CA LEU A 40 -10.87 8.31 19.19
C LEU A 40 -12.14 8.68 18.40
N GLU A 41 -12.63 9.92 18.55
CA GLU A 41 -13.75 10.43 17.78
C GLU A 41 -13.38 10.59 16.30
N MET A 42 -12.19 11.13 16.00
CA MET A 42 -11.66 11.24 14.64
C MET A 42 -11.47 9.87 13.99
N VAL A 43 -10.84 8.92 14.69
CA VAL A 43 -10.69 7.53 14.22
C VAL A 43 -12.07 6.91 13.97
N ASN A 44 -13.04 7.12 14.86
CA ASN A 44 -14.41 6.62 14.68
C ASN A 44 -15.11 7.27 13.47
N SER A 45 -14.88 8.56 13.23
CA SER A 45 -15.38 9.29 12.06
C SER A 45 -14.85 8.67 10.76
N ASP A 46 -13.54 8.42 10.66
CA ASP A 46 -12.91 7.75 9.52
C ASP A 46 -13.54 6.37 9.27
N LEU A 47 -13.71 5.57 10.33
CA LEU A 47 -14.34 4.25 10.26
C LEU A 47 -15.81 4.32 9.82
N ASN A 48 -16.54 5.35 10.23
CA ASN A 48 -17.93 5.57 9.84
C ASN A 48 -18.06 6.01 8.38
N GLN A 49 -17.20 6.91 7.92
CA GLN A 49 -17.15 7.32 6.51
C GLN A 49 -16.88 6.12 5.61
N HIS A 50 -15.87 5.30 5.93
CA HIS A 50 -15.59 4.09 5.16
C HIS A 50 -16.77 3.12 5.17
N ALA A 51 -17.39 2.87 6.33
CA ALA A 51 -18.54 1.98 6.43
C ALA A 51 -19.77 2.47 5.63
N LYS A 52 -19.99 3.80 5.57
CA LYS A 52 -21.04 4.41 4.74
C LYS A 52 -20.76 4.17 3.25
N GLN A 53 -19.53 4.32 2.80
CA GLN A 53 -19.14 4.04 1.41
C GLN A 53 -19.31 2.55 1.04
N GLU A 54 -18.95 1.64 1.95
CA GLU A 54 -19.23 0.22 1.75
C GLU A 54 -20.73 -0.08 1.71
N LYS A 55 -21.53 0.55 2.57
CA LYS A 55 -22.99 0.37 2.59
C LYS A 55 -23.61 0.87 1.27
N LYS A 56 -23.20 2.04 0.79
CA LYS A 56 -23.60 2.57 -0.54
C LYS A 56 -23.30 1.55 -1.64
N SER A 57 -22.11 0.96 -1.61
CA SER A 57 -21.70 -0.07 -2.57
C SER A 57 -22.58 -1.33 -2.49
N ARG A 58 -22.92 -1.80 -1.28
CA ARG A 58 -23.80 -2.95 -1.06
C ARG A 58 -25.24 -2.68 -1.52
N LEU A 59 -25.76 -1.48 -1.29
CA LEU A 59 -27.10 -1.09 -1.74
C LEU A 59 -27.19 -1.05 -3.27
N LYS A 60 -26.18 -0.48 -3.94
CA LYS A 60 -26.09 -0.52 -5.42
C LYS A 60 -26.06 -1.95 -5.97
N ASP A 61 -25.33 -2.85 -5.32
CA ASP A 61 -25.34 -4.27 -5.69
C ASP A 61 -26.70 -4.93 -5.44
N GLN A 62 -27.41 -4.53 -4.38
CA GLN A 62 -28.76 -5.02 -4.08
C GLN A 62 -29.79 -4.54 -5.10
N GLU A 63 -29.74 -3.27 -5.52
CA GLU A 63 -30.55 -2.74 -6.62
C GLU A 63 -30.30 -3.49 -7.92
N TRP A 64 -29.02 -3.78 -8.23
CA TRP A 64 -28.66 -4.59 -9.38
C TRP A 64 -29.25 -6.00 -9.29
N ASN A 65 -29.14 -6.68 -8.14
CA ASN A 65 -29.75 -8.01 -7.97
C ASN A 65 -31.28 -7.94 -8.11
N ASN A 66 -31.92 -6.93 -7.50
CA ASN A 66 -33.36 -6.74 -7.58
C ASN A 66 -33.83 -6.59 -9.04
N ARG A 67 -33.10 -5.83 -9.86
CA ARG A 67 -33.40 -5.68 -11.30
C ARG A 67 -33.33 -7.01 -12.06
N HIS A 68 -32.42 -7.89 -11.66
CA HIS A 68 -32.19 -9.18 -12.32
C HIS A 68 -33.05 -10.32 -11.76
N THR A 69 -33.64 -10.16 -10.57
CA THR A 69 -34.39 -11.22 -9.87
C THR A 69 -35.87 -10.90 -9.71
N LYS A 70 -36.30 -9.63 -9.70
CA LYS A 70 -37.72 -9.26 -9.55
C LYS A 70 -38.42 -9.28 -10.90
N THR A 71 -39.48 -10.06 -10.99
CA THR A 71 -40.36 -10.30 -12.14
C THR A 71 -41.41 -9.22 -12.38
N PHE A 72 -41.46 -8.15 -11.57
CA PHE A 72 -42.59 -7.20 -11.60
C PHE A 72 -42.20 -5.80 -12.12
N PRO A 73 -42.85 -5.30 -13.19
CA PRO A 73 -42.42 -4.12 -13.95
C PRO A 73 -42.69 -2.75 -13.32
N TRP A 74 -43.31 -2.67 -12.13
CA TRP A 74 -43.81 -1.39 -11.59
C TRP A 74 -43.02 -0.79 -10.42
N VAL A 75 -41.87 -1.33 -10.04
CA VAL A 75 -41.06 -0.77 -8.94
C VAL A 75 -39.70 -0.33 -9.43
N VAL A 76 -39.58 0.96 -9.80
CA VAL A 76 -38.27 1.61 -9.84
C VAL A 76 -38.41 3.08 -9.40
N ASN A 77 -38.35 3.34 -8.09
CA ASN A 77 -37.88 4.64 -7.64
C ASN A 77 -36.36 4.62 -7.74
N GLN A 78 -35.81 5.52 -8.55
CA GLN A 78 -34.36 5.70 -8.73
C GLN A 78 -33.90 6.86 -7.86
N ASP A 79 -33.86 6.64 -6.56
CA ASP A 79 -33.25 7.63 -5.67
C ASP A 79 -31.73 7.45 -5.72
N GLU A 80 -31.00 8.55 -5.88
CA GLU A 80 -29.55 8.51 -5.86
C GLU A 80 -29.06 8.11 -4.45
N ILE A 81 -28.36 6.98 -4.33
CA ILE A 81 -27.78 6.58 -3.03
C ILE A 81 -26.55 7.44 -2.73
N VAL A 82 -26.74 8.45 -1.89
CA VAL A 82 -25.69 9.30 -1.30
C VAL A 82 -25.13 8.60 -0.05
N ALA A 83 -23.80 8.52 0.12
CA ALA A 83 -23.22 7.73 1.22
C ALA A 83 -23.40 8.45 2.56
N GLU A 84 -23.28 9.77 2.54
CA GLU A 84 -23.27 10.68 3.68
C GLU A 84 -24.60 10.61 4.45
N GLU A 85 -25.70 10.40 3.74
CA GLU A 85 -27.08 10.28 4.24
C GLU A 85 -27.41 8.88 4.79
N LEU A 86 -26.52 7.90 4.61
CA LEU A 86 -26.79 6.54 5.08
C LEU A 86 -26.58 6.40 6.59
N GLU A 87 -27.63 6.00 7.29
CA GLU A 87 -27.52 5.58 8.68
C GLU A 87 -26.92 4.18 8.81
N LEU A 88 -25.89 4.01 9.65
CA LEU A 88 -25.29 2.70 9.88
C LEU A 88 -26.15 1.90 10.87
N LYS A 89 -26.66 0.75 10.41
CA LYS A 89 -27.38 -0.19 11.29
C LYS A 89 -26.38 -1.00 12.12
N THR A 90 -26.76 -1.34 13.35
CA THR A 90 -25.96 -2.18 14.25
C THR A 90 -26.13 -3.66 13.88
N GLY A 91 -25.24 -4.16 13.01
CA GLY A 91 -25.04 -5.59 12.76
C GLY A 91 -24.00 -6.18 13.72
N ARG A 92 -23.08 -7.01 13.20
CA ARG A 92 -21.88 -7.42 13.96
C ARG A 92 -21.10 -6.17 14.40
N PRO A 93 -20.73 -6.03 15.69
CA PRO A 93 -19.97 -4.89 16.16
C PRO A 93 -18.63 -4.80 15.39
N ARG A 94 -18.34 -3.61 14.87
CA ARG A 94 -17.07 -3.30 14.25
C ARG A 94 -15.97 -3.26 15.32
N MET A 95 -14.72 -3.37 14.88
CA MET A 95 -13.60 -3.11 15.76
C MET A 95 -13.72 -1.68 16.30
N SER A 96 -13.50 -1.51 17.61
CA SER A 96 -13.62 -0.20 18.25
C SER A 96 -12.53 0.75 17.76
N ALA A 97 -12.81 2.06 17.79
CA ALA A 97 -11.84 3.09 17.45
C ALA A 97 -10.57 2.98 18.31
N TYR A 98 -10.72 2.63 19.60
CA TYR A 98 -9.61 2.31 20.49
C TYR A 98 -8.68 1.22 19.93
N LEU A 99 -9.23 0.08 19.49
CA LEU A 99 -8.39 -1.00 18.95
C LEU A 99 -7.72 -0.59 17.63
N VAL A 100 -8.42 0.16 16.77
CA VAL A 100 -7.84 0.68 15.52
C VAL A 100 -6.70 1.65 15.81
N PHE A 101 -6.87 2.55 16.79
CA PHE A 101 -5.81 3.43 17.27
C PHE A 101 -4.61 2.63 17.79
N MET A 102 -4.84 1.65 18.68
CA MET A 102 -3.75 0.82 19.22
C MET A 102 -3.01 0.06 18.12
N PHE A 103 -3.71 -0.53 17.15
CA PHE A 103 -3.05 -1.19 16.02
C PHE A 103 -2.32 -0.22 15.08
N THR A 104 -2.76 1.04 15.01
CA THR A 104 -2.07 2.11 14.29
C THR A 104 -0.75 2.46 14.99
N MET A 105 -0.74 2.53 16.32
CA MET A 105 0.48 2.71 17.11
C MET A 105 1.41 1.50 17.01
N VAL A 106 0.88 0.28 17.11
CA VAL A 106 1.66 -0.95 16.90
C VAL A 106 2.30 -0.97 15.52
N ARG A 107 1.60 -0.53 14.45
CA ARG A 107 2.19 -0.37 13.12
C ARG A 107 3.37 0.61 13.11
N GLY A 108 3.29 1.70 13.87
CA GLY A 108 4.41 2.63 14.07
C GLY A 108 5.62 1.94 14.73
N TYR A 109 5.36 1.10 15.74
CA TYR A 109 6.39 0.39 16.50
C TYR A 109 7.08 -0.75 15.70
N VAL A 110 6.30 -1.62 15.04
CA VAL A 110 6.84 -2.80 14.32
C VAL A 110 7.10 -2.56 12.83
N GLY A 111 6.60 -1.45 12.29
CA GLY A 111 6.59 -1.17 10.86
C GLY A 111 5.46 -1.85 10.09
N SER A 112 5.75 -2.35 8.89
CA SER A 112 4.70 -2.91 8.02
C SER A 112 4.07 -4.17 8.63
N ILE A 113 2.76 -4.10 8.94
CA ILE A 113 1.94 -5.22 9.45
C ILE A 113 2.02 -6.48 8.56
N LYS A 114 2.31 -6.31 7.26
CA LYS A 114 2.46 -7.42 6.31
C LYS A 114 3.82 -8.10 6.35
N SER A 115 4.82 -7.51 7.00
CA SER A 115 6.15 -8.13 7.11
C SER A 115 6.09 -9.38 7.98
N GLN A 116 6.94 -10.37 7.67
CA GLN A 116 6.96 -11.62 8.44
C GLN A 116 7.34 -11.37 9.90
N GLN A 117 8.28 -10.45 10.14
CA GLN A 117 8.69 -10.04 11.49
C GLN A 117 7.53 -9.42 12.27
N ALA A 118 6.79 -8.47 11.68
CA ALA A 118 5.63 -7.87 12.33
C ALA A 118 4.52 -8.90 12.61
N LYS A 119 4.28 -9.83 11.69
CA LYS A 119 3.28 -10.90 11.90
C LYS A 119 3.63 -11.77 13.09
N VAL A 120 4.89 -12.23 13.15
CA VAL A 120 5.41 -13.04 14.26
C VAL A 120 5.28 -12.26 15.57
N PHE A 121 5.74 -11.01 15.59
CA PHE A 121 5.64 -10.15 16.78
C PHE A 121 4.19 -9.98 17.25
N ILE A 122 3.27 -9.62 16.36
CA ILE A 122 1.85 -9.39 16.69
C ILE A 122 1.18 -10.68 17.18
N SER A 123 1.52 -11.86 16.61
CA SER A 123 0.93 -13.13 17.03
C SER A 123 1.48 -13.66 18.37
N GLU A 124 2.75 -13.41 18.64
CA GLU A 124 3.46 -13.93 19.81
C GLU A 124 3.44 -12.96 21.00
N SER A 125 3.09 -11.69 20.79
CA SER A 125 3.03 -10.68 21.85
C SER A 125 1.93 -11.00 22.87
N ILE A 126 2.35 -11.45 24.05
CA ILE A 126 1.45 -11.69 25.19
C ILE A 126 0.81 -10.38 25.68
N THR A 127 1.57 -9.27 25.66
CA THR A 127 1.08 -7.94 26.05
C THR A 127 -0.09 -7.51 25.18
N LEU A 128 0.03 -7.65 23.86
CA LEU A 128 -1.04 -7.29 22.94
C LEU A 128 -2.26 -8.21 23.09
N ARG A 129 -2.03 -9.50 23.31
CA ARG A 129 -3.10 -10.47 23.56
C ARG A 129 -3.90 -10.11 24.81
N LEU A 130 -3.22 -9.85 25.93
CA LEU A 130 -3.84 -9.48 27.20
C LEU A 130 -4.59 -8.14 27.09
N LEU A 131 -4.05 -7.17 26.34
CA LEU A 131 -4.75 -5.91 26.07
C LEU A 131 -6.08 -6.13 25.36
N ILE A 132 -6.08 -6.97 24.33
CA ILE A 132 -7.27 -7.22 23.50
C ILE A 132 -8.29 -8.07 24.25
N GLU A 133 -7.83 -9.12 24.96
CA GLU A 133 -8.67 -9.96 25.81
C GLU A 133 -9.28 -9.17 26.97
N GLY A 134 -8.52 -8.23 27.55
CA GLY A 134 -9.00 -7.30 28.58
C GLY A 134 -10.14 -6.38 28.11
N LYS A 135 -10.29 -6.17 26.80
CA LYS A 135 -11.45 -5.47 26.20
C LYS A 135 -12.59 -6.42 25.81
N GLY A 136 -12.49 -7.72 26.14
CA GLY A 136 -13.51 -8.73 25.83
C GLY A 136 -13.60 -9.10 24.36
N VAL A 137 -12.57 -8.81 23.55
CA VAL A 137 -12.54 -9.08 22.11
C VAL A 137 -11.51 -10.17 21.79
N LYS A 138 -11.77 -10.97 20.75
CA LYS A 138 -10.77 -11.92 20.23
C LYS A 138 -9.81 -11.23 19.26
N MET A 139 -8.57 -11.70 19.20
CA MET A 139 -7.56 -11.18 18.27
C MET A 139 -8.10 -11.09 16.83
N PRO A 140 -8.14 -9.90 16.22
CA PRO A 140 -8.61 -9.75 14.84
C PRO A 140 -7.67 -10.40 13.83
N GLY A 141 -8.21 -10.81 12.69
CA GLY A 141 -7.39 -11.32 11.59
C GLY A 141 -6.48 -10.24 10.98
N PHE A 142 -5.27 -10.62 10.56
CA PHE A 142 -4.29 -9.67 9.98
C PHE A 142 -4.82 -8.84 8.81
N SER A 143 -5.68 -9.43 7.96
CA SER A 143 -6.29 -8.70 6.85
C SER A 143 -7.21 -7.59 7.37
N THR A 144 -7.99 -7.85 8.42
CA THR A 144 -8.87 -6.87 9.07
C THR A 144 -8.06 -5.76 9.74
N ILE A 145 -6.99 -6.11 10.46
CA ILE A 145 -6.11 -5.10 11.08
C ILE A 145 -5.53 -4.18 10.02
N LEU A 146 -4.99 -4.76 8.94
CA LEU A 146 -4.39 -3.99 7.86
C LEU A 146 -5.40 -3.10 7.15
N GLU A 147 -6.61 -3.61 6.89
CA GLU A 147 -7.67 -2.83 6.26
C GLU A 147 -8.02 -1.61 7.11
N LEU A 148 -8.31 -1.81 8.41
CA LEU A 148 -8.74 -0.73 9.29
C LEU A 148 -7.65 0.29 9.60
N VAL A 149 -6.41 -0.15 9.78
CA VAL A 149 -5.27 0.77 10.00
C VAL A 149 -4.95 1.59 8.74
N ASN A 150 -5.36 1.17 7.55
CA ASN A 150 -5.23 1.97 6.32
C ASN A 150 -6.44 2.88 6.06
N ILE A 151 -7.51 2.78 6.86
CA ILE A 151 -8.66 3.70 6.78
C ILE A 151 -8.37 5.01 7.51
N VAL A 152 -7.53 4.97 8.57
CA VAL A 152 -7.16 6.16 9.35
C VAL A 152 -6.59 7.22 8.40
N SER A 153 -7.23 8.38 8.38
CA SER A 153 -6.95 9.46 7.44
C SER A 153 -5.63 10.16 7.76
N SER A 154 -5.11 10.93 6.80
CA SER A 154 -3.87 11.69 7.02
C SER A 154 -4.08 12.79 8.06
N GLU A 155 -5.29 13.35 8.11
CA GLU A 155 -5.76 14.32 9.08
C GLU A 155 -5.78 13.73 10.50
N THR A 156 -6.35 12.53 10.68
CA THR A 156 -6.32 11.82 11.97
C THR A 156 -4.91 11.44 12.38
N MET A 157 -4.06 10.99 11.44
CA MET A 157 -2.65 10.71 11.73
C MET A 157 -1.89 11.96 12.18
N GLN A 158 -2.15 13.12 11.57
CA GLN A 158 -1.57 14.39 11.98
C GLN A 158 -2.07 14.81 13.36
N ALA A 159 -3.36 14.66 13.65
CA ALA A 159 -3.91 14.96 14.97
C ALA A 159 -3.29 14.09 16.08
N ILE A 160 -3.05 12.80 15.82
CA ILE A 160 -2.31 11.91 16.74
C ILE A 160 -0.90 12.44 16.97
N PHE A 161 -0.21 12.83 15.90
CA PHE A 161 1.14 13.39 16.00
C PHE A 161 1.16 14.70 16.81
N ASP A 162 0.24 15.63 16.53
CA ASP A 162 0.13 16.89 17.25
C ASP A 162 -0.19 16.67 18.75
N ALA A 163 -1.01 15.67 19.06
CA ALA A 163 -1.29 15.27 20.44
C ALA A 163 -0.04 14.73 21.15
N GLN A 164 0.80 13.94 20.47
CA GLN A 164 2.08 13.48 20.99
C GLN A 164 3.02 14.67 21.29
N ILE A 165 3.08 15.67 20.40
CA ILE A 165 3.86 16.89 20.63
C ILE A 165 3.33 17.67 21.86
N ARG A 166 2.00 17.79 22.01
CA ARG A 166 1.39 18.41 23.20
C ARG A 166 1.72 17.65 24.48
N MET A 167 1.75 16.33 24.44
CA MET A 167 2.14 15.50 25.60
C MET A 167 3.58 15.81 26.03
N VAL A 168 4.51 15.86 25.07
CA VAL A 168 5.93 16.20 25.32
C VAL A 168 6.07 17.59 25.94
N LEU A 169 5.35 18.59 25.42
CA LEU A 169 5.35 19.95 25.96
C LEU A 169 4.80 20.02 27.38
N ARG A 170 3.69 19.31 27.66
CA ARG A 170 3.05 19.29 29.00
C ARG A 170 3.91 18.61 30.05
N GLU A 171 4.64 17.59 29.66
CA GLU A 171 5.56 16.86 30.55
C GLU A 171 6.94 17.52 30.65
N GLU A 172 7.09 18.71 30.03
CA GLU A 172 8.33 19.50 30.04
C GLU A 172 9.55 18.73 29.54
N LEU A 173 9.32 17.74 28.66
CA LEU A 173 10.38 16.88 28.12
C LEU A 173 11.17 17.58 27.01
N ASP A 174 10.58 18.56 26.33
CA ASP A 174 11.23 19.40 25.32
C ASP A 174 10.44 20.71 25.11
N ASP A 175 11.11 21.81 24.74
CA ASP A 175 10.50 23.10 24.43
C ASP A 175 10.44 23.40 22.93
N PHE A 176 11.02 22.52 22.11
CA PHE A 176 11.09 22.58 20.64
C PHE A 176 11.69 23.88 20.06
N LYS A 177 12.43 24.67 20.86
CA LYS A 177 13.05 25.94 20.37
C LYS A 177 14.25 25.69 19.47
N GLU A 178 15.00 24.62 19.74
CA GLU A 178 16.16 24.21 18.96
C GLU A 178 15.80 22.96 18.14
N LEU A 179 15.94 23.07 16.81
CA LEU A 179 15.62 22.00 15.87
C LEU A 179 16.81 21.74 14.95
N THR A 180 17.13 20.46 14.79
CA THR A 180 18.05 19.98 13.74
C THR A 180 17.23 19.32 12.65
N ILE A 181 17.37 19.82 11.42
CA ILE A 181 16.69 19.28 10.24
C ILE A 181 17.73 18.56 9.39
N ASP A 182 17.50 17.27 9.11
CA ASP A 182 18.30 16.51 8.15
C ASP A 182 17.41 15.72 7.19
N SER A 183 17.94 15.48 6.00
CA SER A 183 17.31 14.63 4.99
C SER A 183 17.99 13.26 4.95
N THR A 184 17.22 12.21 5.21
CA THR A 184 17.71 10.84 5.21
C THR A 184 17.18 10.06 4.01
N SER A 185 17.99 9.15 3.47
CA SER A 185 17.60 8.28 2.36
C SER A 185 17.05 6.96 2.90
N VAL A 186 15.76 6.72 2.70
CA VAL A 186 15.08 5.50 3.11
C VAL A 186 14.81 4.62 1.89
N LYS A 187 15.12 3.33 2.03
CA LYS A 187 14.86 2.36 0.97
C LYS A 187 13.36 2.07 0.92
N GLY A 188 12.76 2.26 -0.25
CA GLY A 188 11.37 1.86 -0.50
C GLY A 188 11.25 0.34 -0.51
N ASN A 189 10.03 -0.18 -0.38
CA ASN A 189 9.79 -1.63 -0.48
C ASN A 189 9.82 -2.09 -1.95
N THR A 190 10.98 -1.91 -2.58
CA THR A 190 11.20 -2.19 -4.00
C THR A 190 12.59 -2.79 -4.23
N SER A 191 12.67 -3.64 -5.24
CA SER A 191 13.93 -4.24 -5.68
C SER A 191 14.65 -3.32 -6.65
N TRP A 192 15.98 -3.38 -6.66
CA TRP A 192 16.80 -2.59 -7.60
C TRP A 192 16.36 -2.78 -9.07
N PRO A 193 16.02 -1.70 -9.79
CA PRO A 193 15.47 -1.77 -11.14
C PRO A 193 16.58 -1.94 -12.18
N THR A 194 16.70 -3.14 -12.76
CA THR A 194 17.43 -3.33 -14.02
C THR A 194 16.44 -3.41 -15.17
N ASP A 195 16.73 -2.79 -16.31
CA ASP A 195 15.82 -2.82 -17.47
C ASP A 195 15.43 -4.25 -17.87
N SER A 196 16.35 -5.21 -17.75
CA SER A 196 16.07 -6.61 -18.04
C SER A 196 14.99 -7.20 -17.13
N LYS A 197 15.09 -6.93 -15.82
CA LYS A 197 14.10 -7.37 -14.81
C LYS A 197 12.79 -6.62 -14.96
N VAL A 198 12.84 -5.30 -15.17
CA VAL A 198 11.64 -4.46 -15.32
C VAL A 198 10.84 -4.89 -16.55
N LEU A 199 11.46 -5.04 -17.73
CA LEU A 199 10.79 -5.55 -18.93
C LEU A 199 10.12 -6.90 -18.68
N THR A 200 10.87 -7.86 -18.12
CA THR A 200 10.37 -9.23 -17.91
C THR A 200 9.23 -9.27 -16.89
N ARG A 201 9.34 -8.51 -15.79
CA ARG A 201 8.32 -8.47 -14.74
C ARG A 201 7.07 -7.72 -15.16
N LEU A 202 7.18 -6.64 -15.95
CA LEU A 202 6.00 -5.93 -16.48
C LEU A 202 5.18 -6.82 -17.40
N VAL A 203 5.83 -7.52 -18.35
CA VAL A 203 5.13 -8.50 -19.22
C VAL A 203 4.47 -9.59 -18.37
N GLY A 204 5.18 -10.12 -17.37
CA GLY A 204 4.66 -11.18 -16.51
C GLY A 204 3.49 -10.73 -15.64
N ARG A 205 3.55 -9.51 -15.11
CA ARG A 205 2.49 -8.92 -14.27
C ARG A 205 1.26 -8.60 -15.10
N ALA A 206 1.43 -7.95 -16.25
CA ALA A 206 0.33 -7.67 -17.17
C ALA A 206 -0.36 -8.95 -17.64
N TYR A 207 0.41 -9.98 -18.03
CA TYR A 207 -0.16 -11.27 -18.43
C TYR A 207 -0.96 -11.92 -17.29
N LYS A 208 -0.42 -12.01 -16.07
CA LYS A 208 -1.12 -12.57 -14.92
C LYS A 208 -2.40 -11.82 -14.59
N ARG A 209 -2.37 -10.48 -14.59
CA ARG A 209 -3.55 -9.64 -14.35
C ARG A 209 -4.63 -9.85 -15.41
N ILE A 210 -4.24 -9.95 -16.68
CA ILE A 210 -5.18 -10.31 -17.76
C ILE A 210 -5.84 -11.66 -17.48
N GLN A 211 -5.08 -12.69 -17.08
CA GLN A 211 -5.65 -14.00 -16.80
C GLN A 211 -6.61 -14.01 -15.59
N THR A 212 -6.47 -13.08 -14.64
CA THR A 212 -7.40 -12.96 -13.50
C THR A 212 -8.73 -12.27 -13.83
N ILE A 213 -8.88 -11.71 -15.04
CA ILE A 213 -10.12 -11.03 -15.46
C ILE A 213 -11.28 -12.01 -15.65
N ASN A 214 -11.00 -13.29 -15.85
CA ASN A 214 -12.02 -14.34 -15.93
C ASN A 214 -12.96 -14.39 -14.71
N ILE A 215 -12.54 -13.87 -13.56
CA ILE A 215 -13.36 -13.74 -12.35
C ILE A 215 -14.59 -12.82 -12.59
N PHE A 216 -14.51 -11.89 -13.55
CA PHE A 216 -15.56 -10.95 -13.90
C PHE A 216 -16.40 -11.41 -15.10
N THR A 217 -16.55 -12.73 -15.29
CA THR A 217 -17.31 -13.36 -16.40
C THR A 217 -16.86 -12.98 -17.81
N ILE A 218 -15.72 -12.30 -17.95
CA ILE A 218 -15.10 -11.98 -19.25
C ILE A 218 -14.11 -13.08 -19.60
N GLU A 219 -14.34 -13.78 -20.70
CA GLU A 219 -13.40 -14.80 -21.17
C GLU A 219 -12.03 -14.20 -21.51
N THR A 220 -10.97 -14.84 -21.03
CA THR A 220 -9.58 -14.48 -21.29
C THR A 220 -8.90 -15.59 -22.08
N ARG A 221 -8.13 -15.26 -23.11
CA ARG A 221 -7.39 -16.27 -23.88
C ARG A 221 -6.02 -16.48 -23.26
N LYS A 222 -5.72 -17.72 -22.91
CA LYS A 222 -4.34 -18.12 -22.61
C LYS A 222 -3.52 -18.02 -23.88
N SER A 223 -2.34 -17.40 -23.79
CA SER A 223 -1.44 -17.26 -24.92
C SER A 223 -0.17 -18.05 -24.64
N THR A 224 -0.09 -19.25 -25.21
CA THR A 224 1.13 -20.07 -25.18
C THR A 224 2.32 -19.31 -25.77
N GLU A 225 2.07 -18.42 -26.74
CA GLU A 225 3.12 -17.54 -27.27
C GLU A 225 3.66 -16.62 -26.17
N VAL A 226 2.80 -15.89 -25.44
CA VAL A 226 3.26 -14.98 -24.35
C VAL A 226 4.00 -15.76 -23.26
N GLU A 227 3.51 -16.92 -22.86
CA GLU A 227 4.16 -17.78 -21.86
C GLU A 227 5.55 -18.23 -22.31
N TRP A 228 5.68 -18.66 -23.56
CA TRP A 228 6.96 -19.01 -24.15
C TRP A 228 7.90 -17.81 -24.20
N LYS A 229 7.42 -16.62 -24.63
CA LYS A 229 8.24 -15.39 -24.62
C LYS A 229 8.69 -15.05 -23.20
N LEU A 230 7.82 -15.17 -22.20
CA LEU A 230 8.15 -14.91 -20.80
C LEU A 230 9.25 -15.85 -20.27
N LYS A 231 9.19 -17.14 -20.63
CA LYS A 231 10.24 -18.12 -20.31
C LYS A 231 11.58 -17.71 -20.94
N GLU A 232 11.58 -17.37 -22.23
CA GLU A 232 12.77 -16.87 -22.93
C GLU A 232 13.32 -15.58 -22.32
N MET A 233 12.44 -14.61 -22.00
CA MET A 233 12.83 -13.35 -21.36
C MET A 233 13.47 -13.58 -19.99
N THR A 234 12.94 -14.52 -19.20
CA THR A 234 13.50 -14.90 -17.90
C THR A 234 14.91 -15.48 -18.05
N GLY A 235 15.10 -16.38 -19.02
CA GLY A 235 16.42 -16.94 -19.35
C GLY A 235 17.42 -15.87 -19.80
N LEU A 236 16.97 -14.93 -20.65
CA LEU A 236 17.78 -13.80 -21.11
C LEU A 236 18.13 -12.83 -19.97
N CYS A 237 17.19 -12.55 -19.08
CA CYS A 237 17.43 -11.73 -17.89
C CYS A 237 18.53 -12.35 -17.01
N LYS A 238 18.44 -13.65 -16.72
CA LYS A 238 19.48 -14.38 -15.97
C LYS A 238 20.82 -14.35 -16.70
N SER A 239 20.81 -14.52 -18.03
CA SER A 239 22.03 -14.44 -18.85
C SER A 239 22.68 -13.07 -18.80
N ILE A 240 21.90 -11.98 -18.82
CA ILE A 240 22.41 -10.60 -18.71
C ILE A 240 23.10 -10.40 -17.34
N ASP A 241 22.46 -10.83 -16.26
CA ASP A 241 22.99 -10.69 -14.90
C ASP A 241 24.28 -11.51 -14.71
N LEU A 242 24.35 -12.73 -15.26
CA LEU A 242 25.50 -13.64 -15.11
C LEU A 242 26.69 -13.35 -16.05
N ASN A 243 26.56 -12.42 -17.00
CA ASN A 243 27.61 -12.10 -17.96
C ASN A 243 28.49 -10.91 -17.53
N VAL A 244 28.21 -10.28 -16.38
CA VAL A 244 29.04 -9.23 -15.81
C VAL A 244 30.45 -9.78 -15.52
N GLY A 245 31.50 -9.07 -15.95
CA GLY A 245 32.91 -9.44 -15.70
C GLY A 245 33.49 -10.54 -16.60
N LYS A 246 32.74 -11.12 -17.55
CA LYS A 246 33.24 -12.19 -18.45
C LYS A 246 33.90 -11.65 -19.72
N LYS A 247 34.76 -12.45 -20.37
CA LYS A 247 35.32 -12.14 -21.70
C LYS A 247 34.19 -11.92 -22.72
N ASN A 248 34.27 -10.83 -23.48
CA ASN A 248 33.25 -10.36 -24.43
C ASN A 248 31.86 -10.09 -23.80
N ALA A 249 31.82 -9.74 -22.50
CA ALA A 249 30.59 -9.44 -21.76
C ALA A 249 29.69 -8.42 -22.48
N LYS A 250 30.27 -7.30 -22.98
CA LYS A 250 29.51 -6.24 -23.67
C LYS A 250 28.76 -6.79 -24.89
N THR A 251 29.43 -7.56 -25.74
CA THR A 251 28.84 -8.17 -26.95
C THR A 251 27.75 -9.19 -26.61
N LYS A 252 28.01 -10.08 -25.63
CA LYS A 252 27.02 -11.07 -25.16
C LYS A 252 25.80 -10.38 -24.56
N ARG A 253 26.00 -9.37 -23.72
CA ARG A 253 24.95 -8.56 -23.11
C ARG A 253 24.11 -7.86 -24.16
N ASN A 254 24.73 -7.23 -25.15
CA ASN A 254 24.02 -6.53 -26.23
C ASN A 254 23.18 -7.49 -27.08
N LYS A 255 23.71 -8.67 -27.41
CA LYS A 255 22.95 -9.72 -28.13
C LYS A 255 21.75 -10.20 -27.30
N ALA A 256 21.92 -10.38 -25.99
CA ALA A 256 20.83 -10.76 -25.09
C ALA A 256 19.76 -9.67 -25.00
N TYR A 257 20.13 -8.39 -24.86
CA TYR A 257 19.17 -7.28 -24.85
C TYR A 257 18.41 -7.13 -26.17
N LYS A 258 19.07 -7.31 -27.33
CA LYS A 258 18.39 -7.29 -28.64
C LYS A 258 17.29 -8.36 -28.70
N ARG A 259 17.58 -9.59 -28.26
CA ARG A 259 16.58 -10.66 -28.17
C ARG A 259 15.48 -10.31 -27.16
N LEU A 260 15.86 -9.85 -25.97
CA LEU A 260 14.92 -9.49 -24.90
C LEU A 260 13.89 -8.45 -25.38
N LEU A 261 14.36 -7.38 -26.03
CA LEU A 261 13.50 -6.33 -26.59
C LEU A 261 12.60 -6.87 -27.70
N LYS A 262 13.09 -7.79 -28.56
CA LYS A 262 12.24 -8.45 -29.57
C LYS A 262 11.11 -9.24 -28.93
N HIS A 263 11.40 -10.01 -27.87
CA HIS A 263 10.39 -10.75 -27.12
C HIS A 263 9.41 -9.82 -26.40
N ALA A 264 9.91 -8.77 -25.74
CA ALA A 264 9.08 -7.77 -25.05
C ALA A 264 8.12 -7.06 -26.01
N LYS A 265 8.60 -6.58 -27.16
CA LYS A 265 7.76 -5.93 -28.19
C LYS A 265 6.65 -6.86 -28.70
N ARG A 266 7.00 -8.13 -28.95
CA ARG A 266 6.02 -9.12 -29.42
C ARG A 266 4.98 -9.41 -28.33
N ALA A 267 5.41 -9.60 -27.08
CA ALA A 267 4.49 -9.81 -25.97
C ALA A 267 3.58 -8.59 -25.74
N ASN A 268 4.13 -7.37 -25.77
CA ASN A 268 3.34 -6.14 -25.63
C ASN A 268 2.23 -6.05 -26.69
N LYS A 269 2.54 -6.34 -27.97
CA LYS A 269 1.55 -6.34 -29.05
C LYS A 269 0.40 -7.33 -28.79
N LEU A 270 0.72 -8.53 -28.31
CA LEU A 270 -0.29 -9.55 -27.99
C LEU A 270 -1.15 -9.13 -26.79
N LEU A 271 -0.53 -8.62 -25.73
CA LEU A 271 -1.22 -8.18 -24.51
C LEU A 271 -2.10 -6.95 -24.76
N ARG A 272 -1.65 -5.97 -25.55
CA ARG A 272 -2.44 -4.81 -25.98
C ARG A 272 -3.68 -5.22 -26.76
N LYS A 273 -3.54 -6.19 -27.69
CA LYS A 273 -4.69 -6.71 -28.45
C LYS A 273 -5.71 -7.40 -27.53
N GLU A 274 -5.23 -8.16 -26.55
CA GLU A 274 -6.10 -8.81 -25.57
C GLU A 274 -6.78 -7.78 -24.65
N LEU A 275 -6.06 -6.76 -24.19
CA LEU A 275 -6.60 -5.65 -23.41
C LEU A 275 -7.71 -4.92 -24.16
N GLN A 276 -7.52 -4.60 -25.44
CA GLN A 276 -8.56 -3.97 -26.26
C GLN A 276 -9.83 -4.84 -26.38
N ARG A 277 -9.70 -6.17 -26.40
CA ARG A 277 -10.86 -7.06 -26.38
C ARG A 277 -11.57 -7.00 -25.02
N ILE A 278 -10.79 -7.03 -23.95
CA ILE A 278 -11.29 -6.94 -22.57
C ILE A 278 -12.02 -5.62 -22.36
N GLU A 279 -11.47 -4.49 -22.82
CA GLU A 279 -12.09 -3.16 -22.68
C GLU A 279 -13.46 -3.11 -23.37
N LYS A 280 -13.57 -3.69 -24.57
CA LYS A 280 -14.86 -3.82 -25.28
C LYS A 280 -15.85 -4.70 -24.50
N ALA A 281 -15.41 -5.88 -24.05
CA ALA A 281 -16.25 -6.76 -23.25
C ALA A 281 -16.66 -6.12 -21.91
N ALA A 282 -15.78 -5.34 -21.28
CA ALA A 282 -16.04 -4.66 -20.02
C ALA A 282 -17.07 -3.52 -20.15
N ALA A 283 -17.24 -2.95 -21.35
CA ALA A 283 -18.28 -1.96 -21.61
C ALA A 283 -19.68 -2.60 -21.64
N GLU A 284 -19.78 -3.81 -22.18
CA GLU A 284 -21.03 -4.55 -22.40
C GLU A 284 -21.41 -5.46 -21.24
N VAL A 285 -20.44 -5.85 -20.39
CA VAL A 285 -20.69 -6.80 -19.31
C VAL A 285 -21.65 -6.24 -18.25
N ASP A 286 -22.72 -7.00 -18.00
CA ASP A 286 -23.66 -6.72 -16.91
C ASP A 286 -23.28 -7.52 -15.67
N ILE A 287 -22.57 -6.86 -14.76
CA ILE A 287 -22.11 -7.40 -13.47
C ILE A 287 -22.44 -6.40 -12.37
N LYS A 288 -22.36 -6.89 -11.12
CA LYS A 288 -22.56 -6.06 -9.93
C LYS A 288 -21.72 -4.78 -9.98
N PRO A 289 -22.28 -3.62 -9.62
CA PRO A 289 -21.55 -2.35 -9.58
C PRO A 289 -20.20 -2.43 -8.85
N THR A 290 -20.11 -3.14 -7.71
CA THR A 290 -18.84 -3.32 -7.00
C THR A 290 -17.81 -4.11 -7.81
N GLN A 291 -18.25 -5.14 -8.53
CA GLN A 291 -17.40 -5.92 -9.43
C GLN A 291 -16.96 -5.07 -10.62
N LYS A 292 -17.83 -4.20 -11.15
CA LYS A 292 -17.51 -3.27 -12.23
C LYS A 292 -16.41 -2.27 -11.83
N VAL A 293 -16.49 -1.69 -10.63
CA VAL A 293 -15.43 -0.82 -10.08
C VAL A 293 -14.10 -1.57 -9.98
N ARG A 294 -14.13 -2.81 -9.47
CA ARG A 294 -12.91 -3.66 -9.38
C ARG A 294 -12.35 -4.01 -10.77
N LEU A 295 -13.21 -4.32 -11.74
CA LEU A 295 -12.82 -4.60 -13.12
C LEU A 295 -12.13 -3.41 -13.76
N ILE A 296 -12.72 -2.22 -13.67
CA ILE A 296 -12.13 -0.96 -14.17
C ILE A 296 -10.75 -0.76 -13.55
N ARG A 297 -10.62 -0.94 -12.22
CA ARG A 297 -9.33 -0.81 -11.53
C ARG A 297 -8.29 -1.80 -12.03
N VAL A 298 -8.67 -3.05 -12.32
CA VAL A 298 -7.76 -4.05 -12.89
C VAL A 298 -7.33 -3.67 -14.31
N ILE A 299 -8.24 -3.14 -15.14
CA ILE A 299 -7.95 -2.65 -16.50
C ILE A 299 -6.96 -1.47 -16.44
N GLU A 300 -7.17 -0.49 -15.57
CA GLU A 300 -6.24 0.63 -15.34
C GLU A 300 -4.84 0.13 -14.98
N LEU A 301 -4.76 -0.81 -14.04
CA LEU A 301 -3.50 -1.41 -13.58
C LEU A 301 -2.76 -2.18 -14.69
N ILE A 302 -3.47 -2.87 -15.58
CA ILE A 302 -2.88 -3.52 -16.75
C ILE A 302 -2.41 -2.47 -17.75
N THR A 303 -3.20 -1.43 -17.97
CA THR A 303 -2.87 -0.33 -18.89
C THR A 303 -1.60 0.39 -18.44
N GLU A 304 -1.49 0.70 -17.15
CA GLU A 304 -0.30 1.28 -16.54
C GLU A 304 0.93 0.37 -16.71
N ASP A 305 0.78 -0.95 -16.53
CA ASP A 305 1.87 -1.92 -16.75
C ASP A 305 2.38 -1.90 -18.20
N LEU A 306 1.46 -1.85 -19.17
CA LEU A 306 1.81 -1.82 -20.59
C LEU A 306 2.40 -0.47 -21.01
N ASN A 307 1.91 0.65 -20.46
CA ASN A 307 2.48 1.98 -20.67
C ASN A 307 3.92 2.04 -20.10
N ASN A 308 4.14 1.52 -18.89
CA ASN A 308 5.46 1.41 -18.29
C ASN A 308 6.38 0.49 -19.11
N LEU A 309 5.83 -0.59 -19.69
CA LEU A 309 6.59 -1.49 -20.56
C LEU A 309 7.07 -0.77 -21.82
N GLU A 310 6.20 0.03 -22.45
CA GLU A 310 6.54 0.85 -23.62
C GLU A 310 7.59 1.90 -23.29
N LYS A 311 7.45 2.59 -22.15
CA LYS A 311 8.45 3.54 -21.64
C LYS A 311 9.83 2.87 -21.53
N VAL A 312 9.90 1.68 -20.93
CA VAL A 312 11.15 0.91 -20.80
C VAL A 312 11.67 0.44 -22.15
N MET A 313 10.80 0.02 -23.08
CA MET A 313 11.21 -0.37 -24.43
C MET A 313 11.78 0.79 -25.26
N ASP A 314 11.37 2.03 -24.98
CA ASP A 314 11.92 3.23 -25.64
C ASP A 314 13.29 3.63 -25.08
N TYR A 315 13.45 3.73 -23.76
CA TYR A 315 14.69 4.20 -23.18
C TYR A 315 15.78 3.12 -23.06
N CYS A 316 15.41 1.84 -22.96
CA CYS A 316 16.38 0.74 -22.80
C CYS A 316 17.39 0.65 -23.96
N PRO A 317 16.99 0.70 -25.25
CA PRO A 317 17.94 0.75 -26.37
C PRO A 317 18.89 1.95 -26.31
N LYS A 318 18.38 3.14 -25.97
CA LYS A 318 19.16 4.38 -25.82
C LYS A 318 20.24 4.21 -24.75
N ARG A 319 19.86 3.67 -23.60
CA ARG A 319 20.77 3.44 -22.48
C ARG A 319 21.77 2.30 -22.73
N VAL A 320 21.32 1.18 -23.31
CA VAL A 320 22.12 -0.05 -23.40
C VAL A 320 23.04 -0.06 -24.62
N PHE A 321 22.56 0.43 -25.77
CA PHE A 321 23.30 0.37 -27.03
C PHE A 321 23.99 1.69 -27.38
N LYS A 322 23.37 2.83 -27.05
CA LYS A 322 23.95 4.17 -27.32
C LYS A 322 24.61 4.80 -26.09
N GLU A 323 24.50 4.16 -24.92
CA GLU A 323 25.08 4.62 -23.65
C GLU A 323 24.58 6.03 -23.24
N GLU A 324 23.41 6.44 -23.73
CA GLU A 324 22.77 7.72 -23.42
C GLU A 324 22.34 7.79 -21.94
N LYS A 325 22.59 8.93 -21.30
CA LYS A 325 22.16 9.20 -19.92
C LYS A 325 20.70 9.62 -19.90
N ILE A 326 19.82 8.71 -19.50
CA ILE A 326 18.40 8.98 -19.26
C ILE A 326 18.19 9.54 -17.85
N LYS A 327 17.43 10.64 -17.72
CA LYS A 327 17.07 11.23 -16.42
C LYS A 327 16.33 10.21 -15.57
N SER A 328 16.48 10.30 -14.25
CA SER A 328 15.87 9.28 -13.38
C SER A 328 14.35 9.38 -13.30
N SER A 329 13.78 10.58 -13.46
CA SER A 329 12.33 10.83 -13.58
C SER A 329 11.70 10.08 -14.76
N ASP A 330 12.49 9.85 -15.80
CA ASP A 330 12.03 9.26 -17.05
C ASP A 330 12.18 7.74 -17.06
N LYS A 331 12.63 7.15 -15.95
CA LYS A 331 12.79 5.70 -15.78
C LYS A 331 11.67 5.11 -14.95
N VAL A 332 11.39 3.84 -15.19
CA VAL A 332 10.54 3.03 -14.31
C VAL A 332 11.44 2.44 -13.20
N LEU A 333 11.39 3.04 -12.02
CA LEU A 333 12.28 2.71 -10.91
C LEU A 333 11.72 1.63 -9.97
N SER A 334 10.41 1.48 -9.97
CA SER A 334 9.72 0.46 -9.20
C SER A 334 8.47 0.04 -9.94
N LEU A 335 8.12 -1.23 -9.79
CA LEU A 335 6.92 -1.79 -10.41
C LEU A 335 5.68 -1.45 -9.59
N SER A 336 5.78 -1.44 -8.27
CA SER A 336 4.62 -1.36 -7.37
C SER A 336 4.49 0.01 -6.69
N ASP A 337 5.44 0.90 -6.92
CA ASP A 337 5.53 2.19 -6.24
C ASP A 337 6.01 3.24 -7.24
N GLY A 338 5.08 4.00 -7.83
CA GLY A 338 5.40 5.00 -8.85
C GLY A 338 6.15 6.22 -8.31
N ASP A 339 6.04 6.48 -7.00
CA ASP A 339 6.63 7.66 -6.35
C ASP A 339 8.09 7.42 -5.90
N ALA A 340 8.52 6.16 -5.88
CA ALA A 340 9.88 5.79 -5.50
C ALA A 340 10.92 6.42 -6.43
N ALA A 341 11.88 7.13 -5.84
CA ALA A 341 12.91 7.87 -6.56
C ALA A 341 14.29 7.24 -6.43
N PHE A 342 15.16 7.54 -7.38
CA PHE A 342 16.58 7.20 -7.30
C PHE A 342 17.30 8.28 -6.49
N ILE A 343 17.88 7.86 -5.37
CA ILE A 343 18.55 8.75 -4.42
C ILE A 343 20.03 8.39 -4.41
N LYS A 344 20.87 9.35 -4.80
CA LYS A 344 22.34 9.24 -4.75
C LYS A 344 22.90 10.44 -3.98
N LYS A 345 23.40 10.20 -2.75
CA LYS A 345 24.00 11.23 -1.88
C LYS A 345 25.51 10.96 -1.78
N GLY A 346 26.32 11.78 -2.44
CA GLY A 346 27.80 11.67 -2.43
C GLY A 346 28.32 10.31 -2.85
N GLY A 347 29.27 9.77 -2.08
CA GLY A 347 29.87 8.44 -2.28
C GLY A 347 29.08 7.26 -1.68
N ARG A 348 27.89 7.48 -1.12
CA ARG A 348 27.08 6.40 -0.54
C ARG A 348 26.45 5.53 -1.61
N GLU A 349 26.12 4.29 -1.26
CA GLU A 349 25.36 3.40 -2.13
C GLU A 349 24.01 4.05 -2.49
N PRO A 350 23.68 4.16 -3.80
CA PRO A 350 22.41 4.75 -4.18
C PRO A 350 21.25 3.85 -3.75
N LYS A 351 20.13 4.46 -3.39
CA LYS A 351 18.91 3.78 -2.95
C LYS A 351 17.75 4.10 -3.88
N ILE A 352 16.80 3.17 -4.00
CA ILE A 352 15.48 3.46 -4.57
C ILE A 352 14.49 3.57 -3.40
N GLY A 353 13.79 4.70 -3.31
CA GLY A 353 12.86 4.94 -2.22
C GLY A 353 12.56 6.42 -2.04
N TYR A 354 12.59 6.86 -0.79
CA TYR A 354 12.13 8.18 -0.39
C TYR A 354 13.23 8.93 0.34
N LYS A 355 13.14 10.26 0.27
CA LYS A 355 14.04 11.17 0.96
C LYS A 355 13.24 11.99 1.98
N PRO A 356 12.80 11.38 3.10
CA PRO A 356 12.14 12.12 4.17
C PRO A 356 13.07 13.18 4.76
N GLN A 357 12.47 14.33 5.04
CA GLN A 357 13.04 15.41 5.85
C GLN A 357 12.49 15.25 7.26
N LEU A 358 13.40 15.15 8.24
CA LEU A 358 13.07 14.92 9.63
C LEU A 358 13.59 16.11 10.46
N GLY A 359 12.68 16.75 11.19
CA GLY A 359 13.06 17.70 12.24
C GLY A 359 13.16 16.97 13.57
N ARG A 360 14.32 17.05 14.20
CA ARG A 360 14.55 16.54 15.54
C ARG A 360 14.83 17.68 16.50
N SER A 361 14.18 17.68 17.64
CA SER A 361 14.47 18.60 18.72
C SER A 361 15.77 18.25 19.42
N LYS A 362 16.25 19.17 20.26
CA LYS A 362 17.46 19.00 21.07
C LYS A 362 17.41 17.74 21.95
N ASN A 363 16.26 17.45 22.57
CA ASN A 363 16.13 16.27 23.44
C ASN A 363 15.75 15.00 22.66
N GLY A 364 15.74 15.08 21.32
CA GLY A 364 15.70 13.91 20.44
C GLY A 364 14.32 13.53 19.91
N PHE A 365 13.27 14.29 20.23
CA PHE A 365 11.91 14.10 19.72
C PHE A 365 11.81 14.45 18.24
N VAL A 366 10.94 13.76 17.52
CA VAL A 366 10.62 14.09 16.13
C VAL A 366 9.50 15.13 16.15
N SER A 367 9.80 16.36 15.73
CA SER A 367 8.84 17.49 15.74
C SER A 367 8.19 17.73 14.38
N THR A 368 8.80 17.22 13.29
CA THR A 368 8.20 17.26 11.96
C THR A 368 8.77 16.14 11.07
N LEU A 369 7.91 15.63 10.20
CA LEU A 369 8.25 14.65 9.18
C LEU A 369 7.59 15.05 7.85
N VAL A 370 8.40 15.41 6.87
CA VAL A 370 7.93 15.73 5.51
C VAL A 370 8.51 14.72 4.54
N VAL A 371 7.65 14.09 3.74
CA VAL A 371 8.06 13.13 2.71
C VAL A 371 7.72 13.70 1.33
N PRO A 372 8.63 14.47 0.71
CA PRO A 372 8.37 15.03 -0.61
C PRO A 372 8.24 13.93 -1.66
N LYS A 373 7.44 14.18 -2.70
CA LYS A 373 7.35 13.28 -3.85
C LYS A 373 8.64 13.33 -4.66
N GLY A 374 9.14 12.17 -5.06
CA GLY A 374 10.35 12.07 -5.88
C GLY A 374 11.64 12.33 -5.11
N ASN A 375 12.70 12.73 -5.84
CA ASN A 375 13.98 13.14 -5.27
C ASN A 375 14.07 14.67 -5.28
N ALA A 376 13.26 15.31 -4.45
CA ALA A 376 13.28 16.76 -4.29
C ALA A 376 14.68 17.23 -3.82
N ALA A 377 15.14 18.35 -4.39
CA ALA A 377 16.35 19.01 -3.92
C ALA A 377 16.11 19.57 -2.52
N ASP A 378 17.15 19.60 -1.68
CA ASP A 378 17.03 20.09 -0.29
C ASP A 378 16.62 21.57 -0.22
N SER A 379 16.69 22.31 -1.34
CA SER A 379 16.40 23.75 -1.44
C SER A 379 14.98 24.11 -1.89
N VAL A 380 14.10 23.13 -2.10
CA VAL A 380 12.77 23.35 -2.74
C VAL A 380 11.60 23.29 -1.74
N ASN A 381 11.89 23.03 -0.46
CA ASN A 381 10.88 23.01 0.61
C ASN A 381 11.14 24.10 1.64
#